data_AF-K0ZAY2-F1
#
_entry.id   AF-K0ZAY2-F1
#
_cell.length_a   1.000
_cell.length_b   1.000
_cell.length_c   1.000
_cell.angle_alpha   90.00
_cell.angle_beta   90.00
_cell.angle_gamma   90.00
#
_symmetry.space_group_name_H-M   'P 1'
#
loop_
_entity.id
_entity.type
_entity.pdbx_description
1 polymer ?
#
loop_
_entity_poly.entity_id
_entity_poly.type
_entity_poly.pdbx_seq_one_letter_code
_entity_poly.pdbx_strand_id
1 'polypeptide(L)' 'MSYKTSNAEGPVDFINTYDLEPMAQQVIPKAAFGYIASGAEDTFTLRENIRAFNHKL' A
#
# COMPACT_ATOMS: atom_id res chain seq x y z
N MET A 1 -24.89 -5.47 2.80
CA MET A 1 -23.69 -5.56 3.66
C MET A 1 -23.08 -4.17 3.74
N SER A 2 -22.74 -3.68 4.93
CA SER A 2 -22.06 -2.38 5.08
C SER A 2 -20.55 -2.59 4.93
N TYR A 3 -19.89 -1.69 4.18
CA TYR A 3 -18.45 -1.70 4.03
C TYR A 3 -17.80 -1.18 5.32
N LYS A 4 -16.83 -1.92 5.88
CA LYS A 4 -16.16 -1.56 7.13
C LYS A 4 -14.88 -0.78 6.85
N THR A 5 -14.78 0.41 7.44
CA THR A 5 -13.59 1.26 7.43
C THR A 5 -12.96 1.31 8.82
N SER A 6 -11.71 1.79 8.90
CA SER A 6 -11.06 2.08 10.18
C SER A 6 -11.72 3.29 10.86
N ASN A 7 -11.74 3.28 12.19
CA ASN A 7 -12.03 4.43 13.06
C ASN A 7 -10.85 4.70 14.03
N ALA A 8 -9.68 4.12 13.75
CA ALA A 8 -8.50 4.29 14.59
C ALA A 8 -7.95 5.71 14.42
N GLU A 9 -7.67 6.37 15.54
CA GLU A 9 -7.14 7.73 15.59
C GLU A 9 -5.86 7.74 16.44
N GLY A 10 -4.87 8.54 16.03
CA GLY A 10 -3.61 8.69 16.75
C GLY A 10 -2.37 8.51 15.89
N PRO A 11 -1.18 8.64 16.50
CA PRO A 11 0.09 8.44 15.80
C PRO A 11 0.28 6.97 15.40
N VAL A 12 0.98 6.77 14.29
CA VAL A 12 1.40 5.45 13.80
C VAL A 12 2.92 5.39 13.88
N ASP A 13 3.45 4.29 14.42
CA ASP A 13 4.89 4.06 14.54
C ASP A 13 5.39 3.25 13.33
N PHE A 14 6.26 3.85 12.52
CA PHE A 14 6.84 3.26 11.32
C PHE A 14 8.18 3.93 11.00
N ILE A 15 9.09 3.21 10.34
CA ILE A 15 10.42 3.72 10.01
C ILE A 15 10.39 4.40 8.64
N ASN A 16 9.66 3.83 7.69
CA ASN A 16 9.55 4.33 6.33
C ASN A 16 8.19 3.98 5.70
N THR A 17 7.87 4.60 4.57
CA THR A 17 6.54 4.45 3.95
C THR A 17 6.24 3.05 3.40
N TYR A 18 7.25 2.22 3.14
CA TYR A 18 7.03 0.82 2.72
C TYR A 18 6.50 -0.04 3.87
N ASP A 19 6.77 0.33 5.13
CA ASP A 19 6.25 -0.39 6.29
C ASP A 19 4.72 -0.27 6.40
N LEU A 20 4.14 0.81 5.87
CA LEU A 20 2.71 1.10 5.98
C LEU A 20 1.83 0.14 5.17
N GLU A 21 2.33 -0.41 4.06
CA GLU A 21 1.58 -1.36 3.22
C GLU A 21 1.25 -2.68 3.97
N PRO A 22 2.23 -3.43 4.54
CA PRO A 22 1.92 -4.63 5.32
C PRO A 22 1.17 -4.32 6.62
N MET A 23 1.35 -3.13 7.23
CA MET A 23 0.54 -2.71 8.38
C MET A 23 -0.93 -2.49 7.99
N ALA A 24 -1.19 -1.79 6.89
CA ALA A 24 -2.54 -1.57 6.38
C ALA A 24 -3.23 -2.87 5.95
N GLN A 25 -2.48 -3.84 5.41
CA GLN A 25 -2.98 -5.17 5.06
C GLN A 25 -3.63 -5.91 6.24
N GLN A 26 -3.16 -5.67 7.47
CA GLN A 26 -3.69 -6.33 8.67
C GLN A 26 -5.06 -5.79 9.11
N VAL A 27 -5.40 -4.57 8.72
CA VAL A 27 -6.60 -3.86 9.21
C VAL A 27 -7.62 -3.53 8.12
N ILE A 28 -7.20 -3.47 6.85
CA ILE A 28 -8.09 -3.22 5.70
C ILE A 28 -8.64 -4.56 5.17
N PRO A 29 -9.96 -4.67 4.88
CA PRO A 29 -10.53 -5.86 4.25
C PRO A 29 -9.82 -6.24 2.95
N LYS A 30 -9.51 -7.53 2.77
CA LYS A 30 -8.68 -8.06 1.66
C LYS A 30 -9.01 -7.51 0.27
N ALA A 31 -10.29 -7.46 -0.09
CA ALA A 31 -10.71 -6.98 -1.42
C ALA A 31 -10.39 -5.48 -1.61
N ALA A 32 -10.58 -4.68 -0.57
CA ALA A 32 -10.27 -3.26 -0.60
C ALA A 32 -8.77 -2.98 -0.54
N PHE A 33 -8.04 -3.75 0.27
CA PHE A 33 -6.58 -3.68 0.27
C PHE A 33 -6.02 -3.99 -1.11
N GLY A 34 -6.51 -5.06 -1.76
CA GLY A 34 -6.12 -5.40 -3.13
C GLY A 34 -6.47 -4.31 -4.14
N TYR A 35 -7.60 -3.63 -3.98
CA TYR A 35 -7.95 -2.48 -4.82
C TYR A 35 -6.97 -1.30 -4.65
N ILE A 36 -6.49 -1.06 -3.42
CA ILE A 36 -5.56 0.05 -3.11
C ILE A 36 -4.12 -0.27 -3.53
N ALA A 37 -3.64 -1.47 -3.22
CA ALA A 37 -2.22 -1.84 -3.34
C ALA A 37 -1.81 -2.35 -4.74
N SER A 38 -2.78 -2.63 -5.62
CA SER A 38 -2.49 -3.21 -6.93
C SER A 38 -2.07 -2.18 -7.98
N GLY A 39 -1.53 -2.69 -9.09
CA GLY A 39 -1.29 -1.95 -10.33
C GLY A 39 -1.99 -2.62 -11.51
N ALA A 40 -1.86 -2.04 -12.70
CA ALA A 40 -2.39 -2.64 -13.92
C ALA A 40 -1.64 -3.94 -14.31
N GLU A 41 -2.37 -4.87 -14.92
CA GLU A 41 -1.86 -6.13 -15.46
C GLU A 41 -0.96 -6.89 -14.48
N ASP A 42 0.32 -7.07 -14.80
CA ASP A 42 1.31 -7.79 -14.02
C ASP A 42 2.09 -6.88 -13.04
N THR A 43 1.65 -5.63 -12.87
CA THR A 43 2.27 -4.59 -12.03
C THR A 43 3.70 -4.22 -12.42
N PHE A 44 4.14 -4.49 -13.66
CA PHE A 44 5.48 -4.13 -14.13
C PHE A 44 5.79 -2.64 -13.92
N THR A 45 4.93 -1.75 -14.44
CA THR A 45 5.13 -0.29 -14.32
C THR A 45 5.16 0.19 -12.86
N LEU A 46 4.38 -0.41 -11.97
CA LEU A 46 4.41 -0.07 -10.54
C LEU A 46 5.80 -0.34 -9.94
N ARG A 47 6.41 -1.48 -10.28
CA ARG A 47 7.76 -1.84 -9.83
C ARG A 47 8.82 -0.93 -10.46
N GLU A 48 8.67 -0.58 -11.74
CA GLU A 48 9.60 0.31 -12.43
C GLU A 48 9.56 1.75 -11.90
N ASN A 49 8.39 2.26 -11.48
CA ASN A 49 8.28 3.57 -10.84
C ASN A 49 9.17 3.69 -9.59
N ILE A 50 9.25 2.63 -8.78
CA ILE A 50 10.12 2.59 -7.60
C ILE A 50 11.59 2.47 -8.02
N ARG A 51 11.90 1.60 -8.99
CA ARG A 51 13.27 1.36 -9.46
C ARG A 51 13.89 2.60 -10.14
N ALA A 52 13.07 3.41 -10.79
CA ALA A 52 13.51 4.61 -11.50
C ALA A 52 14.29 5.60 -10.62
N PHE A 53 14.00 5.65 -9.30
CA PHE A 53 14.76 6.48 -8.36
C PHE A 53 16.24 6.05 -8.22
N ASN A 54 16.59 4.83 -8.62
CA ASN A 54 17.97 4.34 -8.62
C ASN A 54 18.71 4.60 -9.95
N HIS A 55 18.03 5.10 -10.98
CA HIS A 55 18.69 5.46 -12.23
C HIS A 55 19.52 6.73 -12.03
N LYS A 56 20.84 6.62 -12.26
CA LYS A 56 21.77 7.76 -12.22
C LYS A 56 22.17 8.12 -13.65
N LEU A 57 22.27 9.43 -13.92
CA LEU A 57 22.76 9.99 -15.18
C LEU A 57 24.25 9.73 -15.37
#